data_AF-A0A1Q9MS18-F1
#
_entry.id   AF-A0A1Q9MS18-F1
#
_cell.length_a   1.000
_cell.length_b   1.000
_cell.length_c   1.000
_cell.angle_alpha   90.00
_cell.angle_beta   90.00
_cell.angle_gamma   90.00
#
_symmetry.space_group_name_H-M   'P 1'
#
loop_
_entity.id
_entity.type
_entity.pdbx_description
1 polymer ?
#
loop_
_entity_poly.entity_id
_entity_poly.type
_entity_poly.pdbx_seq_one_letter_code
_entity_poly.pdbx_strand_id
1 'polypeptide(L)'
;MKILPVKVGSLSNPLDLPWIAGSDDYIKIVKTAISESIDVVIVESDSSINWVPELHEKYYQNLLKLKIHMDTLNKILLIILPEYGLPIRQEYYDQLIADGFIVYPSMRRAAKAFLALQTWGMRFKAFRDSTNK
;
A
#
# COMPACT_ATOMS: atom_id res chain seq x y z
N MET A 1 -24.50 -12.37 13.56
CA MET A 1 -23.13 -11.83 13.56
C MET A 1 -23.22 -10.42 12.98
N LYS A 2 -23.05 -9.36 13.80
CA LYS A 2 -22.97 -7.97 13.29
C LYS A 2 -21.49 -7.74 13.00
N ILE A 3 -21.08 -7.96 11.75
CA ILE A 3 -19.70 -8.35 11.43
C ILE A 3 -18.72 -7.18 11.44
N LEU A 4 -19.09 -5.98 11.00
CA LEU A 4 -18.29 -4.76 11.11
C LEU A 4 -19.24 -3.54 11.10
N PRO A 5 -18.96 -2.43 11.82
CA PRO A 5 -19.79 -1.22 11.79
C PRO A 5 -19.63 -0.40 10.49
N VAL A 6 -19.01 -1.00 9.47
CA VAL A 6 -18.66 -0.36 8.20
C VAL A 6 -19.17 -1.17 7.02
N LYS A 7 -19.33 -0.50 5.87
CA LYS A 7 -19.64 -1.19 4.61
C LYS A 7 -18.43 -2.01 4.18
N VAL A 8 -18.68 -3.25 3.80
CA VAL A 8 -17.66 -4.20 3.34
C VAL A 8 -18.02 -4.62 1.93
N GLY A 9 -17.11 -4.39 0.98
CA GLY A 9 -17.23 -4.93 -0.39
C GLY A 9 -16.70 -6.36 -0.46
N SER A 10 -15.55 -6.61 0.16
CA SER A 10 -14.89 -7.92 0.20
C SER A 10 -14.01 -8.03 1.45
N LEU A 11 -14.04 -9.18 2.14
CA LEU A 11 -13.07 -9.56 3.18
C LEU A 11 -12.00 -10.54 2.67
N SER A 12 -12.05 -10.88 1.38
CA SER A 12 -11.06 -11.72 0.73
C SER A 12 -9.81 -10.90 0.37
N ASN A 13 -8.89 -11.48 -0.39
CA ASN A 13 -7.80 -10.73 -1.02
C ASN A 13 -8.18 -10.48 -2.50
N PRO A 14 -8.54 -9.24 -2.91
CA PRO A 14 -8.35 -7.97 -2.19
C PRO A 14 -9.42 -7.65 -1.14
N LEU A 15 -8.98 -6.96 -0.08
CA LEU A 15 -9.81 -6.38 0.97
C LEU A 15 -10.42 -5.08 0.43
N ASP A 16 -11.75 -5.05 0.27
CA ASP A 16 -12.48 -3.90 -0.26
C ASP A 16 -13.35 -3.27 0.84
N LEU A 17 -13.03 -2.02 1.16
CA LEU A 17 -13.61 -1.24 2.26
C LEU A 17 -14.14 0.09 1.73
N PRO A 18 -15.33 0.10 1.08
CA PRO A 18 -15.86 1.28 0.43
C PRO A 18 -16.09 2.43 1.41
N TRP A 19 -15.66 3.64 1.01
CA TRP A 19 -15.99 4.93 1.65
C TRP A 19 -15.48 5.14 3.07
N ILE A 20 -14.64 4.26 3.61
CA ILE A 20 -14.09 4.43 4.96
C ILE A 20 -12.62 4.83 4.99
N ALA A 21 -11.96 4.96 3.83
CA ALA A 21 -10.52 5.17 3.73
C ALA A 21 -10.00 6.41 4.50
N GLY A 22 -10.83 7.46 4.65
CA GLY A 22 -10.54 8.65 5.46
C GLY A 22 -11.00 8.58 6.92
N SER A 23 -11.41 7.41 7.43
CA SER A 23 -11.87 7.23 8.82
C SER A 23 -10.80 6.54 9.68
N ASP A 24 -10.86 6.71 11.00
CA ASP A 24 -9.98 5.97 11.91
C ASP A 24 -10.26 4.46 11.92
N ASP A 25 -11.44 4.02 11.48
CA ASP A 25 -11.78 2.60 11.42
C ASP A 25 -11.08 1.89 10.26
N TYR A 26 -10.79 2.59 9.16
CA TYR A 26 -10.00 2.03 8.07
C TYR A 26 -8.64 1.55 8.55
N ILE A 27 -7.89 2.40 9.26
CA ILE A 27 -6.54 2.02 9.70
C ILE A 27 -6.57 0.88 10.73
N LYS A 28 -7.60 0.84 11.60
CA LYS A 28 -7.79 -0.27 12.54
C LYS A 28 -8.02 -1.58 11.80
N ILE A 29 -8.97 -1.59 10.86
CA ILE A 29 -9.34 -2.79 10.09
C ILE A 29 -8.15 -3.27 9.25
N VAL A 30 -7.48 -2.36 8.53
CA VAL A 30 -6.33 -2.72 7.69
C VAL A 30 -5.19 -3.29 8.55
N LYS A 31 -4.87 -2.68 9.69
CA LYS A 31 -3.87 -3.23 10.62
C LYS A 31 -4.25 -4.60 11.14
N THR A 32 -5.53 -4.84 11.45
CA THR A 32 -6.02 -6.17 11.86
C THR A 32 -5.93 -7.19 10.73
N ALA A 33 -6.19 -6.78 9.48
CA ALA A 33 -6.09 -7.66 8.32
C ALA A 33 -4.63 -8.04 7.99
N ILE A 34 -3.67 -7.17 8.32
CA ILE A 34 -2.24 -7.43 8.19
C ILE A 34 -1.82 -8.41 9.29
N SER A 35 -1.93 -9.69 8.96
CA SER A 35 -1.44 -10.78 9.81
C SER A 35 0.04 -11.07 9.57
N GLU A 36 0.64 -11.93 10.39
CA GLU A 36 2.05 -12.34 10.22
C GLU A 36 2.35 -12.91 8.83
N SER A 37 1.39 -13.58 8.18
CA SER A 37 1.57 -14.23 6.87
C SER A 37 1.49 -13.29 5.65
N ILE A 38 1.21 -12.00 5.84
CA ILE A 38 1.19 -11.02 4.75
C ILE A 38 2.51 -10.26 4.72
N ASP A 39 3.36 -10.50 3.73
CA ASP A 39 4.67 -9.82 3.61
C ASP A 39 4.60 -8.51 2.80
N VAL A 40 3.58 -8.40 1.93
CA VAL A 40 3.42 -7.27 1.01
C VAL A 40 1.97 -6.81 1.03
N VAL A 41 1.78 -5.51 1.24
CA VAL A 41 0.49 -4.83 1.12
C VAL A 41 0.54 -3.92 -0.10
N ILE A 42 -0.48 -4.00 -0.95
CA ILE A 42 -0.64 -3.14 -2.10
C ILE A 42 -1.93 -2.34 -1.91
N VAL A 43 -1.83 -1.02 -1.97
CA VAL A 43 -2.97 -0.11 -1.90
C VAL A 43 -3.16 0.55 -3.25
N GLU A 44 -4.34 0.36 -3.84
CA GLU A 44 -4.77 1.16 -4.98
C GLU A 44 -5.28 2.51 -4.47
N SER A 45 -4.65 3.58 -4.94
CA SER A 45 -4.94 4.96 -4.57
C SER A 45 -5.24 5.76 -5.82
N ASP A 46 -6.08 6.78 -5.67
CA ASP A 46 -6.37 7.73 -6.73
C ASP A 46 -6.16 9.16 -6.22
N SER A 47 -5.66 10.04 -7.07
CA SER A 47 -5.55 11.48 -6.75
C SER A 47 -6.90 12.19 -6.81
N SER A 48 -7.95 11.50 -7.29
CA SER A 48 -9.32 12.04 -7.40
C SER A 48 -10.03 12.32 -6.07
N ILE A 49 -9.39 12.11 -4.91
CA ILE A 49 -9.98 12.39 -3.58
C ILE A 49 -10.21 13.92 -3.36
N ASN A 50 -9.84 14.77 -4.32
CA ASN A 50 -10.12 16.22 -4.38
C ASN A 50 -11.59 16.63 -4.37
N TRP A 51 -12.54 15.71 -4.23
CA TRP A 51 -13.94 16.11 -4.05
C TRP A 51 -14.14 16.71 -2.65
N VAL A 52 -13.26 16.40 -1.68
CA VAL A 52 -13.23 17.01 -0.35
C VAL A 52 -11.79 17.00 0.23
N PRO A 53 -11.10 18.15 0.34
CA PRO A 53 -9.72 18.24 0.86
C PRO A 53 -9.52 17.58 2.24
N GLU A 54 -10.51 17.70 3.13
CA GLU A 54 -10.46 17.07 4.46
C GLU A 54 -10.46 15.54 4.41
N LEU A 55 -11.15 14.95 3.42
CA LEU A 55 -11.15 13.50 3.24
C LEU A 55 -9.82 13.03 2.66
N HIS A 56 -9.22 13.82 1.77
CA HIS A 56 -7.89 13.54 1.23
C HIS A 56 -6.84 13.55 2.34
N GLU A 57 -6.81 14.61 3.16
CA GLU A 57 -5.88 14.73 4.27
C GLU A 57 -6.02 13.54 5.24
N LYS A 58 -7.25 13.20 5.65
CA LYS A 58 -7.46 12.06 6.54
C LYS A 58 -7.02 10.72 5.92
N TYR A 59 -7.30 10.52 4.62
CA TYR A 59 -6.83 9.35 3.90
C TYR A 59 -5.31 9.29 3.86
N TYR A 60 -4.64 10.41 3.56
CA TYR A 60 -3.19 10.51 3.53
C TYR A 60 -2.56 10.21 4.89
N GLN A 61 -3.12 10.78 5.97
CA GLN A 61 -2.71 10.47 7.33
C GLN A 61 -2.86 8.98 7.66
N ASN A 62 -3.90 8.32 7.14
CA ASN A 62 -4.05 6.88 7.28
C ASN A 62 -3.00 6.09 6.49
N LEU A 63 -2.61 6.54 5.29
CA LEU A 63 -1.49 5.94 4.55
C LEU A 63 -0.17 6.08 5.31
N LEU A 64 0.10 7.24 5.92
CA LEU A 64 1.30 7.44 6.77
C LEU A 64 1.30 6.49 7.98
N LYS A 65 0.17 6.40 8.70
CA LYS A 65 0.02 5.45 9.83
C LYS A 65 0.22 4.00 9.38
N LEU A 66 -0.21 3.65 8.17
CA LEU A 66 -0.04 2.32 7.60
C LEU A 66 1.43 2.06 7.24
N LYS A 67 2.09 3.03 6.61
CA LYS A 67 3.51 2.96 6.27
C LYS A 67 4.36 2.71 7.52
N ILE A 68 4.19 3.52 8.56
CA ILE A 68 4.91 3.37 9.84
C ILE A 68 4.70 1.96 10.41
N HIS A 69 3.47 1.45 10.35
CA HIS A 69 3.16 0.10 10.83
C HIS A 69 3.88 -0.98 10.01
N MET A 70 3.85 -0.88 8.68
CA MET A 70 4.55 -1.82 7.80
C MET A 70 6.07 -1.78 8.01
N ASP A 71 6.65 -0.59 8.19
CA ASP A 71 8.06 -0.40 8.52
C ASP A 71 8.41 -1.08 9.85
N THR A 72 7.57 -0.94 10.89
CA THR A 72 7.80 -1.60 12.19
C THR A 72 7.77 -3.12 12.11
N LEU A 73 7.02 -3.67 11.15
CA LEU A 73 6.96 -5.11 10.88
C LEU A 73 8.03 -5.56 9.89
N ASN A 74 8.85 -4.65 9.35
CA ASN A 74 9.79 -4.89 8.26
C ASN A 74 9.12 -5.54 7.03
N LYS A 75 7.92 -5.05 6.68
CA LYS A 75 7.09 -5.52 5.57
C LYS A 75 6.95 -4.44 4.50
N ILE A 76 6.57 -4.83 3.29
CA ILE A 76 6.55 -3.92 2.14
C ILE A 76 5.17 -3.33 1.94
N LEU A 77 5.08 -1.99 1.83
CA LEU A 77 3.90 -1.27 1.37
C LEU A 77 4.14 -0.69 -0.02
N LEU A 78 3.28 -1.04 -0.97
CA LEU A 78 3.29 -0.49 -2.33
C LEU A 78 2.02 0.34 -2.57
N ILE A 79 2.18 1.51 -3.19
CA ILE A 79 1.07 2.33 -3.65
C ILE A 79 0.94 2.18 -5.17
N ILE A 80 -0.25 1.84 -5.63
CA ILE A 80 -0.62 1.95 -7.04
C ILE A 80 -1.30 3.30 -7.24
N LEU A 81 -0.65 4.20 -7.98
CA LEU A 81 -1.18 5.52 -8.34
C LEU A 81 -1.22 5.67 -9.87
N PRO A 82 -2.36 5.40 -10.51
CA PRO A 82 -2.51 5.50 -11.96
C PRO A 82 -1.95 6.81 -12.55
N GLU A 83 -1.32 6.71 -13.72
CA GLU A 83 -0.80 7.87 -14.46
C GLU A 83 -1.89 8.45 -15.37
N TYR A 84 -2.19 9.73 -15.17
CA TYR A 84 -3.05 10.53 -16.05
C TYR A 84 -2.63 12.00 -15.99
N GLY A 85 -2.93 12.76 -17.04
CA GLY A 85 -2.39 14.11 -17.30
C GLY A 85 -3.00 15.23 -16.45
N LEU A 86 -3.28 15.00 -15.16
CA LEU A 86 -3.78 16.02 -14.24
C LEU A 86 -2.65 16.50 -13.32
N PRO A 87 -2.42 17.83 -13.18
CA PRO A 87 -1.36 18.37 -12.31
C PRO A 87 -1.45 17.88 -10.87
N ILE A 88 -2.66 17.76 -10.33
CA ILE A 88 -2.89 17.32 -8.95
C ILE A 88 -2.44 15.89 -8.67
N ARG A 89 -2.43 15.03 -9.70
CA ARG A 89 -1.85 13.70 -9.59
C ARG A 89 -0.36 13.77 -9.38
N GLN A 90 0.31 14.71 -10.06
CA GLN A 90 1.76 14.90 -9.93
C GLN A 90 2.10 15.44 -8.54
N GLU A 91 1.36 16.42 -8.03
CA GLU A 91 1.53 16.93 -6.67
C GLU A 91 1.39 15.80 -5.62
N TYR A 92 0.36 14.97 -5.76
CA TYR A 92 0.14 13.83 -4.87
C TYR A 92 1.23 12.77 -4.99
N TYR A 93 1.70 12.50 -6.21
CA TYR A 93 2.85 11.62 -6.44
C TYR A 93 4.11 12.16 -5.75
N ASP A 94 4.42 13.45 -5.94
CA ASP A 94 5.61 14.08 -5.35
C ASP A 94 5.55 14.05 -3.82
N GLN A 95 4.36 14.25 -3.24
CA GLN A 95 4.12 14.12 -1.80
C GLN A 95 4.39 12.70 -1.30
N LEU A 96 3.86 11.67 -1.98
CA LEU A 96 4.12 10.26 -1.64
C LEU A 96 5.62 9.93 -1.74
N ILE A 97 6.31 10.42 -2.77
CA ILE A 97 7.75 10.18 -2.93
C ILE A 97 8.56 10.88 -1.85
N ALA A 98 8.22 12.12 -1.48
CA ALA A 98 8.88 12.87 -0.41
C ALA A 98 8.82 12.14 0.94
N ASP A 99 7.68 11.50 1.22
CA ASP A 99 7.47 10.70 2.45
C ASP A 99 7.95 9.23 2.33
N GLY A 100 8.68 8.91 1.25
CA GLY A 100 9.38 7.63 1.09
C GLY A 100 8.47 6.45 0.77
N PHE A 101 7.31 6.66 0.16
CA PHE A 101 6.47 5.58 -0.35
C PHE A 101 7.07 4.96 -1.62
N ILE A 102 6.86 3.65 -1.80
CA ILE A 102 7.15 2.96 -3.07
C ILE A 102 5.89 3.05 -3.93
N VAL A 103 5.95 3.84 -5.01
CA VAL A 103 4.81 4.14 -5.86
C VAL A 103 5.01 3.56 -7.26
N TYR A 104 3.98 2.88 -7.79
CA TYR A 104 3.93 2.39 -9.15
C TYR A 104 2.68 2.89 -9.87
N PRO A 105 2.75 3.14 -11.18
CA PRO A 105 1.59 3.64 -11.92
C PRO A 105 0.58 2.55 -12.29
N SER A 106 0.89 1.27 -12.03
CA SER A 106 -0.02 0.16 -12.26
C SER A 106 0.40 -1.08 -11.49
N MET A 107 -0.57 -1.94 -11.19
CA MET A 107 -0.35 -3.27 -10.59
C MET A 107 0.67 -4.09 -11.41
N ARG A 108 0.58 -4.04 -12.74
CA ARG A 108 1.50 -4.76 -13.63
C ARG A 108 2.96 -4.33 -13.42
N ARG A 109 3.22 -3.03 -13.26
CA ARG A 109 4.59 -2.53 -13.02
C ARG A 109 5.09 -2.91 -11.64
N ALA A 110 4.24 -2.77 -10.62
CA ALA A 110 4.55 -3.22 -9.26
C ALA A 110 4.93 -4.71 -9.23
N ALA A 111 4.11 -5.57 -9.84
CA ALA A 111 4.35 -7.01 -9.90
C ALA A 111 5.68 -7.36 -10.60
N LYS A 112 5.99 -6.69 -11.73
CA LYS A 112 7.26 -6.91 -12.44
C LYS A 112 8.47 -6.51 -11.60
N ALA A 113 8.40 -5.36 -10.91
CA ALA A 113 9.48 -4.91 -10.04
C ALA A 113 9.67 -5.86 -8.85
N PHE A 114 8.58 -6.29 -8.23
CA PHE A 114 8.61 -7.27 -7.13
C PHE A 114 9.25 -8.59 -7.57
N LEU A 115 8.85 -9.14 -8.73
CA LEU A 115 9.42 -10.36 -9.28
C LEU A 115 10.94 -10.22 -9.54
N ALA A 116 11.37 -9.07 -10.04
CA ALA A 116 12.80 -8.80 -10.28
C ALA A 116 13.60 -8.79 -8.96
N LEU A 117 13.07 -8.13 -7.91
CA LEU A 117 13.69 -8.10 -6.59
C LEU A 117 13.74 -9.49 -5.95
N GLN A 118 12.65 -10.26 -6.02
CA GLN A 118 12.60 -11.62 -5.52
C GLN A 118 13.65 -12.51 -6.23
N THR A 119 13.72 -12.42 -7.56
CA THR A 119 14.70 -13.17 -8.36
C THR A 119 16.14 -12.82 -7.97
N TRP A 120 16.42 -11.53 -7.78
CA TRP A 120 17.73 -11.09 -7.30
C TRP A 120 18.04 -11.62 -5.91
N GLY A 121 17.11 -11.53 -4.96
CA GLY A 121 17.28 -12.02 -3.60
C GLY A 121 17.55 -13.53 -3.54
N MET A 122 16.86 -14.32 -4.36
CA MET A 122 17.11 -15.77 -4.48
C MET A 122 18.52 -16.05 -5.00
N ARG A 123 18.98 -15.33 -6.04
CA ARG A 123 20.34 -15.49 -6.59
C ARG A 123 21.41 -15.09 -5.58
N PHE A 124 21.21 -13.99 -4.88
CA PHE A 124 22.14 -13.50 -3.86
C PHE A 124 22.28 -14.50 -2.70
N LYS A 125 21.15 -15.06 -2.23
CA LYS A 125 21.16 -16.11 -1.21
C LYS A 125 21.93 -17.34 -1.67
N ALA A 126 21.65 -17.84 -2.87
CA ALA A 126 22.35 -18.99 -3.44
C ALA A 126 23.87 -18.78 -3.56
N PHE A 127 24.29 -17.58 -3.97
CA PHE A 127 25.70 -17.19 -4.02
C PHE A 127 26.33 -17.22 -2.62
N ARG A 128 25.72 -16.54 -1.65
CA ARG A 128 26.24 -16.47 -0.26
C ARG A 128 26.35 -17.85 0.39
N ASP A 129 25.38 -18.72 0.17
CA ASP A 129 25.38 -20.06 0.75
C ASP A 129 26.42 -20.99 0.08
N SER A 130 26.87 -20.67 -1.14
CA SER A 130 27.94 -21.39 -1.84
C SER A 130 29.36 -20.98 -1.41
N THR A 131 29.54 -19.77 -0.89
CA THR A 131 30.83 -19.23 -0.42
C THR A 131 31.12 -19.50 1.05
N ASN A 132 30.12 -19.92 1.83
CA ASN A 132 30.25 -20.27 3.25
C ASN A 132 30.41 -21.80 3.48
N LYS A 133 30.64 -22.57 2.42
CA LYS A 133 31.00 -23.99 2.47
C LYS A 133 32.48 -24.14 2.13
#